data_AF-A0A1M4ZML5-F1
#
_entry.id   AF-A0A1M4ZML5-F1
#
_cell.length_a   1.000
_cell.length_b   1.000
_cell.length_c   1.000
_cell.angle_alpha   90.00
_cell.angle_beta   90.00
_cell.angle_gamma   90.00
#
_symmetry.space_group_name_H-M   'P 1'
#
loop_
_entity.id
_entity.type
_entity.pdbx_description
1 polymer ?
#
loop_
_entity_poly.entity_id
_entity_poly.type
_entity_poly.pdbx_seq_one_letter_code
_entity_poly.pdbx_strand_id
1 'polypeptide(L)'
;MRKLILIIIALSMVLLSGCSSGADKDDVEGYGTPKVESLLVAMNNDDYENFSKDFGPLMTEALTEEVFGGIIKTQIVGVIGSYQEGSIELVKTTEESHNGKNYISAIYKGQFSQEDGDVAITVWFTDDEDKNVETIVFNSPKLARANG
;
A
#
# COMPACT_ATOMS: atom_id res chain seq x y z
N MET A 1 49.80 -28.41 1.05
CA MET A 1 49.17 -27.77 2.24
C MET A 1 49.04 -26.25 2.09
N ARG A 2 50.11 -25.50 1.78
CA ARG A 2 50.08 -24.03 1.62
C ARG A 2 49.17 -23.51 0.48
N LYS A 3 48.98 -24.30 -0.60
CA LYS A 3 48.06 -23.98 -1.71
C LYS A 3 46.58 -24.30 -1.42
N LEU A 4 46.29 -25.20 -0.48
CA LEU A 4 44.90 -25.54 -0.10
C LEU A 4 44.30 -24.47 0.82
N ILE A 5 45.11 -23.86 1.69
CA ILE A 5 44.68 -22.83 2.63
C ILE A 5 44.29 -21.53 1.90
N LEU A 6 44.95 -21.20 0.78
CA LEU A 6 44.64 -20.02 -0.02
C LEU A 6 43.31 -20.13 -0.77
N ILE A 7 42.86 -21.35 -1.11
CA ILE A 7 41.58 -21.58 -1.80
C ILE A 7 40.40 -21.44 -0.83
N ILE A 8 40.58 -21.83 0.44
CA ILE A 8 39.53 -21.73 1.46
C ILE A 8 39.29 -20.29 1.90
N ILE A 9 40.31 -19.43 1.88
CA ILE A 9 40.19 -17.99 2.21
C ILE A 9 39.56 -17.19 1.05
N ALA A 10 39.72 -17.64 -0.20
CA ALA A 10 39.12 -16.98 -1.35
C ALA A 10 37.62 -17.31 -1.52
N LEU A 11 37.13 -18.41 -0.93
CA LEU A 11 35.75 -18.86 -1.05
C LEU A 11 34.81 -18.25 0.01
N SER A 12 35.35 -17.64 1.06
CA SER A 12 34.57 -17.06 2.16
C SER A 12 34.18 -15.58 1.97
N MET A 13 34.60 -14.93 0.88
CA MET A 13 34.25 -13.51 0.61
C MET A 13 32.98 -13.29 -0.22
N VAL A 14 32.28 -14.34 -0.66
CA VAL A 14 31.12 -14.20 -1.58
C VAL A 14 29.76 -14.16 -0.85
N LEU A 15 29.71 -14.24 0.49
CA LEU A 15 28.44 -14.38 1.23
C LEU A 15 27.94 -13.10 1.94
N LEU A 16 28.45 -11.92 1.59
CA LEU A 16 28.01 -10.65 2.18
C LEU A 16 27.37 -9.71 1.17
N SER A 17 26.69 -10.26 0.16
CA SER A 17 25.57 -9.57 -0.49
C SER A 17 24.43 -9.50 0.52
N GLY A 18 24.53 -8.55 1.45
CA GLY A 18 23.42 -8.19 2.33
C GLY A 18 22.28 -7.68 1.44
N CYS A 19 21.41 -8.60 1.04
CA CYS A 19 20.06 -8.26 0.63
C CYS A 19 19.45 -7.57 1.85
N SER A 20 19.28 -6.25 1.79
CA SER A 20 18.49 -5.55 2.79
C SER A 20 17.13 -6.23 2.79
N SER A 21 16.79 -6.88 3.90
CA SER A 21 15.52 -7.56 4.12
C SER A 21 14.41 -6.53 4.34
N GLY A 22 14.25 -5.58 3.43
CA GLY A 22 13.00 -4.84 3.34
C GLY A 22 12.00 -5.71 2.60
N ALA A 23 10.74 -5.67 3.00
CA ALA A 23 9.63 -6.34 2.32
C ALA A 23 9.82 -6.30 0.79
N ASP A 24 9.94 -7.50 0.20
CA ASP A 24 10.22 -7.66 -1.21
C ASP A 24 9.09 -6.99 -1.99
N LYS A 25 9.46 -6.11 -2.93
CA LYS A 25 8.48 -5.42 -3.77
C LYS A 25 7.64 -6.44 -4.54
N ASP A 26 8.26 -7.55 -4.94
CA ASP A 26 7.61 -8.62 -5.69
C ASP A 26 6.53 -9.33 -4.84
N ASP A 27 6.72 -9.41 -3.51
CA ASP A 27 5.71 -9.99 -2.60
C ASP A 27 4.49 -9.05 -2.45
N VAL A 28 4.74 -7.75 -2.24
CA VAL A 28 3.66 -6.75 -2.09
C VAL A 28 2.86 -6.57 -3.37
N GLU A 29 3.51 -6.64 -4.53
CA GLU A 29 2.81 -6.60 -5.82
C GLU A 29 1.80 -7.77 -5.94
N GLY A 30 2.17 -8.95 -5.43
CA GLY A 30 1.33 -10.14 -5.48
C GLY A 30 0.12 -10.10 -4.57
N TYR A 31 0.29 -9.73 -3.30
CA TYR A 31 -0.82 -9.71 -2.33
C TYR A 31 -1.51 -8.35 -2.20
N GLY A 32 -0.76 -7.27 -2.33
CA GLY A 32 -1.20 -5.91 -2.00
C GLY A 32 -1.90 -5.21 -3.15
N THR A 33 -1.34 -5.27 -4.37
CA THR A 33 -1.93 -4.62 -5.55
C THR A 33 -3.38 -5.06 -5.79
N PRO A 34 -3.73 -6.37 -5.76
CA PRO A 34 -5.12 -6.79 -5.95
C PRO A 34 -6.10 -6.30 -4.88
N LYS A 35 -5.65 -6.21 -3.61
CA LYS A 35 -6.47 -5.69 -2.49
C LYS A 35 -6.75 -4.21 -2.68
N VAL A 36 -5.72 -3.43 -3.00
CA VAL A 36 -5.84 -1.99 -3.23
C VAL A 36 -6.69 -1.71 -4.47
N GLU A 37 -6.48 -2.44 -5.56
CA GLU A 37 -7.30 -2.33 -6.76
C GLU A 37 -8.77 -2.59 -6.46
N SER A 38 -9.07 -3.69 -5.77
CA SER A 38 -10.45 -4.05 -5.42
C SER A 38 -11.12 -2.99 -4.53
N LEU A 39 -10.38 -2.42 -3.58
CA LEU A 39 -10.87 -1.36 -2.70
C LEU A 39 -11.24 -0.11 -3.51
N LEU A 40 -10.36 0.32 -4.42
CA LEU A 40 -10.58 1.51 -5.24
C LEU A 40 -11.72 1.33 -6.24
N VAL A 41 -11.87 0.13 -6.82
CA VAL A 41 -13.01 -0.22 -7.68
C VAL A 41 -14.31 -0.22 -6.88
N ALA A 42 -14.31 -0.80 -5.68
CA ALA A 42 -15.48 -0.81 -4.80
C ALA A 42 -15.90 0.60 -4.37
N MET A 43 -14.93 1.51 -4.19
CA MET A 43 -15.18 2.93 -3.94
C MET A 43 -15.92 3.62 -5.09
N ASN A 44 -15.65 3.26 -6.34
CA ASN A 44 -16.40 3.78 -7.49
C ASN A 44 -17.82 3.21 -7.57
N ASN A 45 -17.99 1.94 -7.19
CA ASN A 45 -19.23 1.19 -7.37
C ASN A 45 -20.20 1.32 -6.19
N ASP A 46 -19.91 2.20 -5.23
CA ASP A 46 -20.69 2.36 -4.00
C ASP A 46 -20.87 1.05 -3.22
N ASP A 47 -19.87 0.16 -3.30
CA ASP A 47 -19.93 -1.20 -2.78
C ASP A 47 -19.13 -1.32 -1.48
N TYR A 48 -19.82 -1.07 -0.35
CA TYR A 48 -19.15 -1.12 0.96
C TYR A 48 -18.65 -2.53 1.33
N GLU A 49 -19.35 -3.59 0.91
CA GLU A 49 -18.97 -4.97 1.20
C GLU A 49 -17.61 -5.27 0.56
N ASN A 50 -17.43 -4.96 -0.73
CA ASN A 50 -16.15 -5.13 -1.39
C ASN A 50 -15.10 -4.09 -0.97
N PHE A 51 -15.52 -2.89 -0.57
CA PHE A 51 -14.61 -1.85 -0.06
C PHE A 51 -13.94 -2.30 1.23
N SER A 52 -14.68 -2.94 2.14
CA SER A 52 -14.22 -3.29 3.49
C SER A 52 -13.67 -4.72 3.63
N LYS A 53 -13.80 -5.57 2.61
CA LYS A 53 -13.49 -7.02 2.71
C LYS A 53 -12.07 -7.36 3.17
N ASP A 54 -11.09 -6.50 2.84
CA ASP A 54 -9.66 -6.70 3.12
C ASP A 54 -9.16 -5.82 4.27
N PHE A 55 -10.08 -5.21 5.04
CA PHE A 55 -9.71 -4.29 6.12
C PHE A 55 -9.12 -5.03 7.31
N GLY A 56 -8.07 -4.45 7.85
CA GLY A 56 -7.59 -4.80 9.17
C GLY A 56 -8.47 -4.17 10.26
N PRO A 57 -8.19 -4.48 11.53
CA PRO A 57 -8.99 -4.01 12.65
C PRO A 57 -9.16 -2.48 12.71
N LEU A 58 -8.10 -1.71 12.43
CA LEU A 58 -8.19 -0.24 12.51
C LEU A 58 -9.08 0.34 11.43
N MET A 59 -8.96 -0.12 10.18
CA MET A 59 -9.83 0.34 9.09
C MET A 59 -11.28 -0.09 9.29
N THR A 60 -11.51 -1.30 9.81
CA THR A 60 -12.86 -1.80 10.13
C THR A 60 -13.57 -0.93 11.17
N GLU A 61 -12.83 -0.45 12.18
CA GLU A 61 -13.36 0.45 13.20
C GLU A 61 -13.57 1.88 12.67
N ALA A 62 -12.62 2.38 11.86
CA ALA A 62 -12.61 3.77 11.42
C ALA A 62 -13.54 4.06 10.23
N LEU A 63 -13.68 3.12 9.30
CA LEU A 63 -14.40 3.30 8.04
C LEU A 63 -15.65 2.43 7.99
N THR A 64 -16.66 2.81 8.79
CA THR A 64 -17.98 2.18 8.75
C THR A 64 -18.71 2.48 7.44
N GLU A 65 -19.79 1.74 7.15
CA GLU A 65 -20.65 2.00 5.98
C GLU A 65 -21.20 3.43 5.96
N GLU A 66 -21.50 4.01 7.12
CA GLU A 66 -21.90 5.39 7.27
C GLU A 66 -20.79 6.36 6.84
N VAL A 67 -19.56 6.13 7.30
CA VAL A 67 -18.39 6.95 6.94
C VAL A 67 -18.08 6.82 5.44
N PHE A 68 -18.21 5.60 4.89
CA PHE A 68 -18.08 5.36 3.46
C PHE A 68 -19.10 6.16 2.64
N GLY A 69 -20.39 6.03 2.98
CA GLY A 69 -21.48 6.74 2.30
C GLY A 69 -21.43 8.27 2.45
N GLY A 70 -20.84 8.77 3.54
CA GLY A 70 -20.67 10.19 3.82
C GLY A 70 -19.32 10.74 3.40
N ILE A 71 -18.32 10.60 4.28
CA ILE A 71 -17.03 11.28 4.19
C ILE A 71 -16.24 10.83 2.96
N ILE A 72 -16.14 9.53 2.70
CA ILE A 72 -15.34 9.02 1.57
C ILE A 72 -15.91 9.54 0.24
N LYS A 73 -17.22 9.41 0.02
CA LYS A 73 -17.87 9.91 -1.20
C LYS A 73 -17.75 11.42 -1.36
N THR A 74 -17.97 12.18 -0.30
CA THR A 74 -18.04 13.65 -0.40
C THR A 74 -16.66 14.31 -0.43
N GLN A 75 -15.73 13.84 0.41
CA GLN A 75 -14.45 14.52 0.63
C GLN A 75 -13.30 13.92 -0.18
N ILE A 76 -13.42 12.67 -0.63
CA ILE A 76 -12.41 12.04 -1.50
C ILE A 76 -12.94 12.00 -2.92
N VAL A 77 -13.96 11.16 -3.20
CA VAL A 77 -14.46 10.98 -4.57
C VAL A 77 -15.02 12.28 -5.15
N GLY A 78 -15.70 13.10 -4.36
CA GLY A 78 -16.20 14.41 -4.78
C GLY A 78 -15.13 15.45 -5.10
N VAL A 79 -13.87 15.24 -4.69
CA VAL A 79 -12.76 16.19 -4.89
C VAL A 79 -11.80 15.73 -5.99
N ILE A 80 -11.40 14.45 -5.98
CA ILE A 80 -10.45 13.90 -6.96
C ILE A 80 -11.12 13.08 -8.05
N GLY A 81 -12.42 12.80 -7.93
CA GLY A 81 -13.19 12.02 -8.90
C GLY A 81 -13.13 10.52 -8.68
N SER A 82 -13.64 9.79 -9.67
CA SER A 82 -13.61 8.32 -9.71
C SER A 82 -12.20 7.82 -10.04
N TYR A 83 -11.81 6.72 -9.41
CA TYR A 83 -10.60 6.00 -9.75
C TYR A 83 -10.67 5.44 -11.18
N GLN A 84 -9.55 5.47 -11.92
CA GLN A 84 -9.45 4.81 -13.22
C GLN A 84 -8.93 3.37 -13.03
N GLU A 85 -9.79 2.38 -13.26
CA GLU A 85 -9.45 0.97 -13.04
C GLU A 85 -8.19 0.53 -13.81
N GLY A 86 -7.34 -0.24 -13.14
CA GLY A 86 -6.06 -0.72 -13.67
C GLY A 86 -4.97 0.35 -13.80
N SER A 87 -5.16 1.54 -13.22
CA SER A 87 -4.17 2.62 -13.29
C SER A 87 -3.18 2.66 -12.14
N ILE A 88 -3.37 1.86 -11.07
CA ILE A 88 -2.39 1.83 -9.98
C ILE A 88 -1.07 1.18 -10.41
N GLU A 89 0.03 1.75 -9.93
CA GLU A 89 1.37 1.18 -10.05
C GLU A 89 2.07 1.28 -8.69
N LEU A 90 2.62 0.17 -8.20
CA LEU A 90 3.41 0.14 -6.96
C LEU A 90 4.73 0.88 -7.17
N VAL A 91 4.92 1.96 -6.43
CA VAL A 91 6.11 2.81 -6.50
C VAL A 91 7.18 2.32 -5.54
N LYS A 92 6.80 2.14 -4.26
CA LYS A 92 7.75 1.87 -3.17
C LYS A 92 7.12 1.02 -2.07
N THR A 93 7.92 0.14 -1.48
CA THR A 93 7.60 -0.59 -0.24
C THR A 93 8.56 -0.21 0.88
N THR A 94 8.13 -0.24 2.14
CA THR A 94 8.96 0.04 3.31
C THR A 94 8.39 -0.70 4.53
N GLU A 95 9.26 -1.26 5.37
CA GLU A 95 8.86 -1.77 6.67
C GLU A 95 8.75 -0.62 7.68
N GLU A 96 7.61 -0.53 8.34
CA GLU A 96 7.32 0.51 9.34
C GLU A 96 6.90 -0.14 10.66
N SER A 97 7.29 0.45 11.79
CA SER A 97 6.91 -0.04 13.11
C SER A 97 6.28 1.08 13.93
N HIS A 98 4.98 0.99 14.18
CA HIS A 98 4.21 1.96 14.95
C HIS A 98 3.59 1.31 16.20
N ASN A 99 3.81 1.93 17.37
CA ASN A 99 3.29 1.45 18.66
C ASN A 99 3.63 -0.03 18.96
N GLY A 100 4.81 -0.49 18.55
CA GLY A 100 5.27 -1.87 18.76
C GLY A 100 4.64 -2.91 17.83
N LYS A 101 3.91 -2.48 16.79
CA LYS A 101 3.41 -3.32 15.70
C LYS A 101 4.16 -3.02 14.42
N ASN A 102 4.49 -4.06 13.65
CA ASN A 102 5.11 -3.94 12.34
C ASN A 102 4.04 -3.88 11.25
N TYR A 103 4.34 -3.12 10.20
CA TYR A 103 3.53 -2.94 9.02
C TYR A 103 4.41 -2.93 7.77
N ILE A 104 3.82 -3.33 6.66
CA ILE A 104 4.40 -3.08 5.35
C ILE A 104 3.68 -1.89 4.72
N SER A 105 4.42 -0.81 4.53
CA SER A 105 3.96 0.40 3.87
C SER A 105 4.21 0.29 2.37
N ALA A 106 3.19 0.57 1.57
CA ALA A 106 3.24 0.56 0.13
C ALA A 106 2.70 1.88 -0.42
N ILE A 107 3.45 2.50 -1.32
CA ILE A 107 3.02 3.70 -2.02
C ILE A 107 2.71 3.31 -3.45
N TYR A 108 1.45 3.52 -3.84
CA TYR A 108 0.99 3.43 -5.21
C TYR A 108 0.85 4.83 -5.80
N LYS A 109 0.93 4.93 -7.11
CA LYS A 109 0.36 6.06 -7.86
C LYS A 109 -0.85 5.55 -8.64
N GLY A 110 -1.91 6.34 -8.76
CA GLY A 110 -3.09 5.99 -9.53
C GLY A 110 -3.76 7.21 -10.14
N GLN A 111 -4.59 7.00 -11.16
CA GLN A 111 -5.27 8.06 -11.90
C GLN A 111 -6.70 8.22 -11.42
N PHE A 112 -7.15 9.47 -11.29
CA PHE A 112 -8.51 9.82 -10.88
C PHE A 112 -9.11 10.87 -11.82
N SER A 113 -10.41 10.77 -12.09
CA SER A 113 -11.07 11.50 -13.17
C SER A 113 -11.08 13.02 -13.02
N GLN A 114 -10.87 13.53 -11.81
CA GLN A 114 -10.80 14.96 -11.52
C GLN A 114 -9.44 15.39 -10.97
N GLU A 115 -8.38 14.60 -11.03
CA GLU A 115 -7.01 15.05 -10.72
C GLU A 115 -6.20 15.19 -12.01
N ASP A 116 -5.37 16.24 -12.09
CA ASP A 116 -4.61 16.55 -13.32
C ASP A 116 -3.30 15.73 -13.44
N GLY A 117 -3.03 14.86 -12.46
CA GLY A 117 -1.87 14.00 -12.39
C GLY A 117 -2.09 12.79 -11.46
N ASP A 118 -1.02 12.04 -11.21
CA ASP A 118 -1.06 10.88 -10.31
C ASP A 118 -1.44 11.29 -8.89
N VAL A 119 -2.38 10.55 -8.30
CA VAL A 119 -2.65 10.57 -6.86
C VAL A 119 -1.75 9.53 -6.20
N ALA A 120 -0.98 9.94 -5.20
CA ALA A 120 -0.19 9.01 -4.40
C ALA A 120 -1.09 8.37 -3.34
N ILE A 121 -1.13 7.05 -3.29
CA ILE A 121 -1.96 6.27 -2.38
C ILE A 121 -1.02 5.50 -1.47
N THR A 122 -0.94 5.90 -0.21
CA THR A 122 -0.14 5.20 0.81
C THR A 122 -1.04 4.20 1.53
N VAL A 123 -0.60 2.95 1.57
CA VAL A 123 -1.33 1.84 2.18
C VAL A 123 -0.42 1.16 3.19
N TRP A 124 -0.92 0.94 4.40
CA TRP A 124 -0.23 0.11 5.38
C TRP A 124 -0.94 -1.23 5.50
N PHE A 125 -0.19 -2.30 5.29
CA PHE A 125 -0.64 -3.67 5.49
C PHE A 125 -0.19 -4.19 6.84
N THR A 126 -1.04 -4.96 7.52
CA THR A 126 -0.66 -5.72 8.72
C THR A 126 0.48 -6.67 8.39
N ASP A 127 1.39 -6.90 9.36
CA ASP A 127 2.45 -7.89 9.23
C ASP A 127 2.04 -9.27 9.78
N ASP A 128 0.81 -9.70 9.46
CA ASP A 128 0.29 -11.05 9.76
C ASP A 128 0.14 -11.87 8.46
N GLU A 129 -0.51 -13.03 8.52
CA GLU A 129 -0.67 -13.92 7.35
C GLU A 129 -1.59 -13.31 6.28
N ASP A 130 -2.64 -12.59 6.70
CA ASP A 130 -3.68 -12.08 5.83
C ASP A 130 -3.30 -10.78 5.10
N LYS A 131 -2.27 -10.07 5.62
CA LYS A 131 -1.76 -8.79 5.08
C LYS A 131 -2.90 -7.81 4.79
N ASN A 132 -3.75 -7.61 5.78
CA ASN A 132 -4.95 -6.77 5.68
C ASN A 132 -4.59 -5.28 5.61
N VAL A 133 -5.44 -4.49 4.97
CA VAL A 133 -5.29 -3.04 4.84
C VAL A 133 -5.64 -2.38 6.17
N GLU A 134 -4.64 -1.88 6.88
CA GLU A 134 -4.81 -1.23 8.18
C GLU A 134 -4.92 0.30 8.05
N THR A 135 -4.46 0.89 6.94
CA THR A 135 -4.59 2.32 6.66
C THR A 135 -4.52 2.58 5.15
N ILE A 136 -5.30 3.55 4.68
CA ILE A 136 -5.19 4.13 3.33
C ILE A 136 -5.18 5.65 3.41
N VAL A 137 -4.26 6.29 2.68
CA VAL A 137 -4.13 7.75 2.62
C VAL A 137 -3.98 8.18 1.16
N PHE A 138 -4.81 9.14 0.75
CA PHE A 138 -4.75 9.75 -0.59
C PHE A 138 -4.03 11.10 -0.52
N ASN A 139 -2.92 11.21 -1.22
CA ASN A 139 -2.15 12.44 -1.35
C ASN A 139 -2.36 13.01 -2.75
N SER A 140 -3.18 14.06 -2.83
CA SER A 140 -3.53 14.77 -4.07
C SER A 140 -3.40 16.28 -3.88
N PRO A 141 -2.94 17.03 -4.91
CA PRO A 141 -2.99 18.49 -4.90
C PRO A 141 -4.40 19.07 -4.67
N LYS A 142 -5.46 18.44 -5.20
CA LYS A 142 -6.84 18.90 -4.98
C LYS A 142 -7.34 18.62 -3.57
N LEU A 143 -7.03 17.45 -2.99
CA LEU A 143 -7.35 17.17 -1.58
C LEU A 143 -6.63 18.13 -0.62
N ALA A 144 -5.36 18.43 -0.88
CA ALA A 144 -4.59 19.37 -0.06
C ALA A 144 -5.19 20.79 -0.07
N ARG A 145 -5.78 21.23 -1.19
CA ARG A 145 -6.44 22.53 -1.30
C ARG A 145 -7.84 22.55 -0.68
N ALA A 146 -8.57 21.43 -0.70
CA ALA A 146 -9.91 21.35 -0.12
C ALA A 146 -9.89 21.39 1.43
N ASN A 147 -8.78 20.99 2.04
CA ASN A 147 -8.61 20.89 3.49
C ASN A 147 -7.85 22.08 4.12
N GLY A 148 -7.45 23.08 3.34
CA GLY A 148 -6.73 24.28 3.80
C GLY A 148 -7.58 25.54 3.69
#